data_AF-A0A3N2NZT2-F1
#
_entry.id   AF-A0A3N2NZT2-F1
#
_cell.length_a   1.000
_cell.length_b   1.000
_cell.length_c   1.000
_cell.angle_alpha   90.00
_cell.angle_beta   90.00
_cell.angle_gamma   90.00
#
_symmetry.space_group_name_H-M   'P 1'
#
loop_
_entity.id
_entity.type
_entity.pdbx_description
1 polymer ?
#
loop_
_entity_poly.entity_id
_entity_poly.type
_entity_poly.pdbx_seq_one_letter_code
_entity_poly.pdbx_strand_id
1 'polypeptide(L)'
;MPKLGEFVTVRALVNMPGVQAGEVQVLEWTARLAKLVRLGRYELVEREDPPTQPPAPPEGEATAADAVAAGVDEAEPAGAKRSRRR
;
A
#
# COMPACT_ATOMS: atom_id res chain seq x y z
N MET A 1 20.95 9.03 -2.83
CA MET A 1 20.12 9.91 -1.98
C MET A 1 19.00 10.48 -2.84
N PRO A 2 17.74 10.41 -2.39
CA PRO A 2 16.58 10.84 -3.18
C PRO A 2 16.55 12.35 -3.42
N LYS A 3 15.87 12.76 -4.50
CA LYS A 3 15.65 14.17 -4.85
C LYS A 3 14.43 14.73 -4.11
N LEU A 4 14.42 16.04 -3.83
CA LEU A 4 13.23 16.67 -3.24
C LEU A 4 12.02 16.48 -4.15
N GLY A 5 10.87 16.10 -3.59
CA GLY A 5 9.65 15.82 -4.34
C GLY A 5 9.54 14.41 -4.92
N GLU A 6 10.55 13.56 -4.73
CA GLU A 6 10.52 12.16 -5.16
C GLU A 6 9.73 11.31 -4.16
N PHE A 7 8.81 10.46 -4.63
CA PHE A 7 8.13 9.51 -3.75
C PHE A 7 9.05 8.33 -3.43
N VAL A 8 9.30 8.10 -2.15
CA VAL A 8 10.15 7.01 -1.66
C VAL A 8 9.39 6.09 -0.72
N THR A 9 9.79 4.84 -0.70
CA THR A 9 9.27 3.88 0.29
C THR A 9 10.14 3.95 1.55
N VAL A 10 9.50 4.16 2.70
CA VAL A 10 10.18 4.21 3.99
C VAL A 10 9.55 3.25 4.98
N ARG A 11 10.35 2.73 5.89
CA ARG A 11 9.92 1.92 7.04
C ARG A 11 10.11 2.71 8.32
N ALA A 12 9.08 2.81 9.15
CA ALA A 12 9.19 3.41 10.47
C ALA A 12 10.02 2.51 11.40
N LEU A 13 11.00 3.08 12.08
CA LEU A 13 11.83 2.36 13.05
C LEU A 13 11.30 2.50 14.48
N VAL A 14 10.42 3.47 14.73
CA VAL A 14 9.83 3.75 16.03
C VAL A 14 8.36 4.10 15.89
N ASN A 15 7.57 3.89 16.95
CA ASN A 15 6.18 4.32 17.01
C ASN A 15 6.09 5.85 16.96
N MET A 16 5.21 6.38 16.09
CA MET A 16 4.91 7.79 15.92
C MET A 16 3.39 8.00 15.87
N PRO A 17 2.89 9.23 16.06
CA PRO A 17 1.47 9.51 15.92
C PRO A 17 0.97 9.09 14.52
N GLY A 18 0.09 8.11 14.48
CA GLY A 18 -0.48 7.57 13.25
C GLY A 18 0.44 6.63 12.46
N VAL A 19 1.61 6.23 12.99
CA VAL A 19 2.54 5.29 12.32
C VAL A 19 3.15 4.32 13.34
N GLN A 20 2.96 3.03 13.11
CA GLN A 20 3.53 1.98 13.97
C GLN A 20 4.98 1.67 13.59
N ALA A 21 5.78 1.24 14.56
CA ALA A 21 7.11 0.74 14.32
C ALA A 21 7.05 -0.48 13.41
N GLY A 22 7.91 -0.50 12.39
CA GLY A 22 7.96 -1.52 11.36
C GLY A 22 7.02 -1.29 10.18
N GLU A 23 6.12 -0.31 10.27
CA GLU A 23 5.18 0.03 9.20
C GLU A 23 5.89 0.62 7.98
N VAL A 24 5.49 0.21 6.77
CA VAL A 24 6.07 0.64 5.50
C VAL A 24 5.09 1.55 4.78
N GLN A 25 5.56 2.73 4.36
CA GLN A 25 4.74 3.75 3.70
C GLN A 25 5.47 4.38 2.52
N VAL A 26 4.72 4.88 1.54
CA VAL A 26 5.25 5.68 0.44
C VAL A 26 5.02 7.15 0.76
N LEU A 27 6.09 7.92 0.88
CA LEU A 27 6.07 9.32 1.25
C LEU A 27 6.90 10.16 0.29
N GLU A 28 6.49 11.40 0.09
CA GLU A 28 7.28 12.38 -0.66
C GLU A 28 8.57 12.73 0.11
N TRP A 29 9.68 12.76 -0.62
CA TRP A 29 10.97 13.15 -0.09
C TRP A 29 11.01 14.65 0.17
N THR A 30 10.87 15.01 1.43
CA THR A 30 10.92 16.38 1.93
C THR A 30 12.11 16.59 2.85
N ALA A 31 12.48 17.85 3.11
CA ALA A 31 13.52 18.18 4.09
C ALA A 31 13.20 17.63 5.50
N ARG A 32 11.90 17.55 5.84
CA ARG A 32 11.45 16.95 7.10
C ARG A 32 11.68 15.44 7.12
N LEU A 33 11.31 14.73 6.05
CA LEU A 33 11.52 13.29 5.95
C LEU A 33 13.02 12.95 5.99
N ALA A 34 13.85 13.69 5.26
CA ALA A 34 15.31 13.52 5.29
C ALA A 34 15.89 13.68 6.71
N LYS A 35 15.38 14.64 7.49
CA LYS A 35 15.77 14.80 8.91
C LYS A 35 15.36 13.61 9.76
N LEU A 36 14.15 13.08 9.57
CA LEU A 36 13.67 11.92 10.33
C LEU A 36 14.44 10.65 10.01
N VAL A 37 14.79 10.44 8.74
CA VAL A 37 15.70 9.36 8.32
C VAL A 37 17.06 9.50 8.99
N ARG A 38 17.65 10.71 8.96
CA ARG A 38 18.95 10.98 9.62
C ARG A 38 18.91 10.78 11.14
N LEU A 39 17.76 11.00 11.77
CA LEU A 39 17.53 10.76 13.20
C LEU A 39 17.24 9.28 13.53
N GLY A 40 17.26 8.38 12.54
CA GLY A 40 16.97 6.96 12.74
C GLY A 40 15.50 6.69 13.08
N ARG A 41 14.58 7.56 12.66
CA ARG A 41 13.13 7.38 12.85
C ARG A 41 12.49 6.62 11.68
N TYR A 42 13.05 6.79 10.49
CA TYR A 42 12.67 6.07 9.28
C TYR A 42 13.92 5.48 8.62
N GLU A 43 13.72 4.38 7.92
CA GLU A 43 14.70 3.74 7.04
C GLU A 43 14.17 3.77 5.60
N LEU A 44 15.02 4.07 4.62
CA LEU A 44 14.62 3.95 3.21
C LEU A 44 14.60 2.48 2.85
N VAL A 45 13.48 2.05 2.27
CA VAL A 45 13.36 0.75 1.64
C VAL A 45 13.53 0.98 0.14
N GLU A 46 14.70 0.67 -0.39
CA GLU A 46 14.91 0.61 -1.84
C GLU A 46 14.13 -0.62 -2.35
N ARG A 47 12.85 -0.42 -2.71
CA ARG A 47 12.19 -1.35 -3.62
C ARG A 47 12.72 -1.03 -5.02
N GLU A 48 13.17 -2.05 -5.75
CA GLU A 48 13.54 -1.93 -7.17
C GLU A 48 12.38 -1.45 -8.06
N ASP A 49 11.14 -1.46 -7.56
CA ASP A 49 9.97 -0.87 -8.21
C ASP A 49 9.16 0.00 -7.24
N PRO A 50 8.99 1.31 -7.48
CA PRO A 50 7.96 2.07 -6.78
C PRO A 50 6.59 1.50 -7.16
N PRO A 51 5.66 1.29 -6.21
CA PRO A 51 4.31 0.93 -6.57
C PRO A 51 3.71 2.06 -7.44
N THR A 52 3.24 1.72 -8.64
CA THR A 52 2.58 2.63 -9.61
C THR A 52 1.31 3.31 -9.06
N GLN A 53 0.89 2.98 -7.83
CA GLN A 53 -0.31 3.55 -7.22
C GLN A 53 0.06 4.49 -6.06
N PRO A 54 -0.43 5.75 -6.06
CA PRO A 54 -0.34 6.60 -4.89
C PRO A 54 -1.08 5.95 -3.71
N PRO A 55 -0.60 6.11 -2.46
CA PRO A 55 -1.28 5.55 -1.30
C PRO A 55 -2.70 6.11 -1.23
N ALA A 56 -3.68 5.20 -1.25
CA ALA A 56 -5.07 5.54 -0.97
C ALA A 56 -5.15 6.24 0.41
N PRO A 57 -6.05 7.23 0.58
CA PRO A 57 -6.23 7.88 1.88
C PRO A 57 -6.54 6.83 2.96
N PRO A 58 -6.16 7.07 4.23
CA PRO A 58 -6.35 6.09 5.29
C PRO A 58 -7.84 5.88 5.54
N GLU A 59 -8.40 4.82 4.96
CA GLU A 59 -9.66 4.25 5.37
C GLU A 59 -9.39 3.41 6.63
N GLY A 60 -10.11 3.72 7.70
CA GLY A 60 -10.02 2.99 8.95
C GLY A 60 -10.31 1.51 8.73
N GLU A 61 -9.48 0.67 9.37
CA GLU A 61 -9.78 -0.70 9.79
C GLU A 61 -10.49 -1.63 8.79
N ALA A 62 -9.72 -2.52 8.15
CA ALA A 62 -9.90 -3.98 8.32
C ALA A 62 -8.96 -4.82 7.44
N THR A 63 -8.19 -5.67 8.13
CA THR A 63 -7.90 -7.07 7.79
C THR A 63 -6.99 -7.39 6.60
N ALA A 64 -5.81 -7.90 6.99
CA ALA A 64 -4.87 -8.70 6.21
C ALA A 64 -5.53 -9.85 5.42
N ALA A 65 -5.04 -10.11 4.20
CA ALA A 65 -4.11 -11.20 3.96
C ALA A 65 -3.81 -11.34 2.46
N ASP A 66 -2.51 -11.35 2.18
CA ASP A 66 -1.86 -11.84 0.97
C ASP A 66 -2.21 -13.33 0.72
N ALA A 67 -2.51 -13.71 -0.52
CA ALA A 67 -2.18 -15.04 -1.07
C ALA A 67 -2.45 -15.09 -2.58
N VAL A 68 -1.37 -15.12 -3.36
CA VAL A 68 -1.36 -15.49 -4.77
C VAL A 68 -1.63 -17.00 -4.89
N ALA A 69 -2.60 -17.43 -5.71
CA ALA A 69 -2.61 -18.78 -6.27
C ALA A 69 -3.45 -18.84 -7.55
N ALA A 70 -2.79 -19.23 -8.65
CA ALA A 70 -3.41 -19.62 -9.90
C ALA A 70 -4.42 -20.77 -9.69
N GLY A 71 -5.56 -20.71 -10.38
CA GLY A 71 -6.52 -21.80 -10.37
C GLY A 71 -7.71 -21.50 -11.27
N VAL A 72 -7.79 -22.24 -12.37
CA VAL A 72 -8.93 -22.42 -13.28
C VAL A 72 -10.26 -22.53 -12.52
N ASP A 73 -11.28 -21.79 -12.96
CA ASP A 73 -12.67 -22.26 -13.15
C ASP A 73 -13.52 -21.07 -13.60
N GLU A 74 -13.94 -21.02 -14.86
CA GLU A 74 -15.17 -21.65 -15.37
C GLU A 74 -16.24 -20.57 -15.54
N ALA A 75 -16.52 -20.30 -16.81
CA ALA A 75 -17.57 -19.40 -17.23
C ALA A 75 -18.93 -20.04 -16.93
N GLU A 76 -19.75 -19.38 -16.10
CA GLU A 76 -21.19 -19.64 -16.10
C GLU A 76 -21.98 -18.33 -15.89
N PRO A 77 -22.50 -17.68 -16.96
CA PRO A 77 -23.48 -16.62 -16.79
C PRO A 77 -24.85 -17.23 -16.47
N ALA A 78 -25.20 -17.18 -15.18
CA ALA A 78 -26.54 -17.06 -14.62
C ALA A 78 -27.72 -17.53 -15.50
N GLY A 79 -28.08 -18.81 -15.39
CA GLY A 79 -29.49 -19.22 -15.51
C GLY A 79 -30.32 -18.57 -14.37
N ALA A 80 -31.60 -18.27 -14.49
CA ALA A 80 -32.61 -18.72 -15.43
C ALA A 80 -33.73 -17.67 -15.53
N LYS A 81 -34.11 -17.34 -16.76
CA LYS A 81 -35.32 -16.56 -17.09
C LYS A 81 -36.57 -17.39 -16.79
N ARG A 82 -37.33 -17.04 -15.75
CA ARG A 82 -38.73 -17.48 -15.58
C ARG A 82 -39.60 -16.27 -15.27
N SER A 83 -40.28 -15.75 -16.29
CA SER A 83 -41.73 -15.53 -16.22
C SER A 83 -42.27 -15.12 -17.59
N ARG A 84 -42.85 -16.11 -18.28
CA ARG A 84 -43.78 -16.03 -19.41
C ARG A 84 -45.04 -16.66 -18.80
N ARG A 85 -46.26 -16.10 -18.82
CA ARG A 85 -46.97 -15.35 -19.85
C ARG A 85 -48.29 -14.84 -19.25
N ARG A 86 -48.87 -13.81 -19.87
CA ARG A 86 -50.34 -13.63 -19.95
C ARG A 86 -50.97 -14.81 -20.69
#